data_AF-A0A165FSG8-F1
#
_entry.id   AF-A0A165FSG8-F1
#
_cell.length_a   1.000
_cell.length_b   1.000
_cell.length_c   1.000
_cell.angle_alpha   90.00
_cell.angle_beta   90.00
_cell.angle_gamma   90.00
#
_symmetry.space_group_name_H-M   'P 1'
#
loop_
_entity.id
_entity.type
_entity.pdbx_description
1 polymer ?
#
loop_
_entity_poly.entity_id
_entity_poly.type
_entity_poly.pdbx_seq_one_letter_code
_entity_poly.pdbx_strand_id
1 'polypeptide(L)'
;GHLSISSLKTLQAKKLVSGFEVTPCSTPSPTCETCIQAKLARRPFPAEASHRSDTLGERVMSDIWGPAPVQAKGGYRYYISFTDD
;
A
#
# COMPACT_ATOMS: atom_id res chain seq x y z
N GLY A 1 -12.44 12.07 10.46
CA GLY A 1 -12.06 11.66 11.82
C GLY A 1 -11.99 10.15 11.90
N HIS A 2 -10.96 9.60 12.56
CA HIS A 2 -10.70 8.19 12.94
C HIS A 2 -9.32 8.17 13.64
N LEU A 3 -9.16 8.92 14.73
CA LEU A 3 -7.84 9.14 15.34
C LEU A 3 -7.29 7.83 15.91
N SER A 4 -5.96 7.64 15.87
CA SER A 4 -5.36 6.44 16.45
C SER A 4 -5.57 6.39 17.97
N ILE A 5 -5.71 5.18 18.51
CA ILE A 5 -5.88 4.96 19.95
C ILE A 5 -4.67 5.48 20.72
N SER A 6 -3.46 5.34 20.16
CA SER A 6 -2.22 5.89 20.75
C SER A 6 -2.27 7.41 20.86
N SER A 7 -2.80 8.12 19.87
CA SER A 7 -3.00 9.56 19.94
C SER A 7 -4.07 9.94 20.97
N LEU A 8 -5.19 9.21 21.04
CA LEU A 8 -6.22 9.42 22.08
C LEU A 8 -5.64 9.27 23.50
N LYS A 9 -4.85 8.22 23.74
CA LYS A 9 -4.13 8.00 25.01
C LYS A 9 -3.16 9.15 25.32
N THR A 10 -2.44 9.63 24.31
CA THR A 10 -1.49 10.74 24.47
C THR A 10 -2.21 12.04 24.84
N LEU A 11 -3.35 12.34 24.21
CA LEU A 11 -4.16 13.52 24.50
C LEU A 11 -4.66 13.52 25.96
N GLN A 12 -5.14 12.38 26.43
CA GLN A 12 -5.58 12.20 27.82
C GLN A 12 -4.41 12.33 28.80
N ALA A 13 -3.31 11.59 28.57
CA ALA A 13 -2.16 11.58 29.47
C ALA A 13 -1.50 12.96 29.61
N LYS A 14 -1.42 13.72 28.51
CA LYS A 14 -0.84 15.06 28.49
C LYS A 14 -1.84 16.18 28.81
N LYS A 15 -3.11 15.85 29.10
CA LYS A 15 -4.19 16.81 29.37
C LYS A 15 -4.27 17.94 28.33
N LEU A 16 -4.12 17.59 27.05
CA LEU A 16 -4.11 18.58 25.95
C LEU A 16 -5.51 19.07 25.57
N VAL A 17 -6.56 18.48 26.14
CA VAL A 17 -7.97 18.81 25.89
C VAL A 17 -8.72 18.80 27.22
N SER A 18 -9.55 19.80 27.47
CA SER A 18 -10.43 19.90 28.64
C SER A 18 -11.73 19.11 28.45
N GLY A 19 -12.23 18.46 29.50
CA GLY A 19 -13.53 17.75 29.45
C GLY A 19 -13.52 16.45 28.64
N PHE A 20 -12.34 15.85 28.47
CA PHE A 20 -12.15 14.65 27.65
C PHE A 20 -11.71 13.47 28.52
N GLU A 21 -12.52 12.41 28.54
CA GLU A 21 -12.20 11.15 29.20
C GLU A 21 -12.28 10.00 28.20
N VAL A 22 -11.25 9.16 28.19
CA VAL A 22 -11.24 7.92 27.38
C VAL A 22 -11.50 6.76 28.33
N THR A 23 -12.60 6.05 28.11
CA THR A 23 -12.88 4.81 28.83
C THR A 23 -11.87 3.73 28.39
N PRO A 24 -11.17 3.06 29.31
CA PRO A 24 -10.28 1.97 28.97
C PRO A 24 -11.10 0.84 28.34
N CYS A 25 -10.87 0.59 27.05
CA CYS A 25 -11.50 -0.52 26.35
C CYS A 25 -10.87 -1.83 26.84
N SER A 26 -11.70 -2.77 27.30
CA SER A 26 -11.27 -4.10 27.79
C SER A 26 -10.67 -4.96 26.68
N THR A 27 -10.96 -4.64 25.40
CA THR A 27 -10.36 -5.28 24.24
C THR A 27 -9.17 -4.46 23.74
N PRO A 28 -7.96 -5.06 23.60
CA PRO A 28 -6.73 -4.33 23.27
C PRO A 28 -6.72 -3.64 21.88
N SER A 29 -7.69 -3.91 21.01
CA SER A 29 -7.88 -3.18 19.76
C SER A 29 -9.29 -3.42 19.20
N PRO A 30 -10.24 -2.47 19.28
CA PRO A 30 -11.45 -2.57 18.48
C PRO A 30 -11.06 -2.51 17.01
N THR A 31 -11.34 -3.60 16.28
CA THR A 31 -11.15 -3.68 14.84
C THR A 31 -12.10 -2.67 14.19
N CYS A 32 -11.56 -1.56 13.71
CA CYS A 32 -12.33 -0.54 13.01
C CYS A 32 -12.15 -0.71 11.51
N GLU A 33 -13.21 -1.12 10.82
CA GLU A 33 -13.21 -1.39 9.38
C GLU A 33 -12.71 -0.20 8.55
N THR A 34 -13.23 1.00 8.83
CA THR A 34 -12.81 2.23 8.13
C THR A 34 -11.33 2.53 8.36
N CYS A 35 -10.80 2.33 9.57
CA CYS A 35 -9.37 2.52 9.84
C CYS A 35 -8.53 1.50 9.08
N ILE A 36 -8.98 0.25 8.94
CA ILE A 36 -8.27 -0.77 8.18
C ILE A 36 -8.23 -0.39 6.71
N GLN A 37 -9.37 -0.02 6.12
CA GLN A 37 -9.44 0.34 4.70
C GLN A 37 -8.65 1.62 4.37
N ALA A 38 -8.68 2.61 5.26
CA ALA A 38 -8.10 3.93 4.99
C ALA A 38 -6.67 4.14 5.54
N LYS A 39 -6.25 3.37 6.55
CA LYS A 39 -4.99 3.64 7.30
C LYS A 39 -4.08 2.43 7.47
N LEU A 40 -4.48 1.23 7.02
CA LEU A 40 -3.61 0.07 7.13
C LEU A 40 -2.38 0.26 6.25
N ALA A 41 -1.20 0.25 6.86
CA ALA A 41 0.05 0.23 6.14
C ALA A 41 0.32 -1.19 5.63
N ARG A 42 0.71 -1.31 4.35
CA ARG A 42 1.23 -2.56 3.80
C ARG A 42 2.61 -2.83 4.42
N ARG A 43 2.88 -4.08 4.81
CA ARG A 43 4.24 -4.50 5.18
C ARG A 43 5.19 -4.31 3.98
N PRO A 44 6.49 -4.08 4.22
CA PRO A 44 7.48 -4.03 3.16
C PRO A 44 7.40 -5.30 2.29
N PHE A 45 7.62 -5.13 1.00
CA PHE A 45 7.81 -6.27 0.11
C PHE A 45 9.17 -6.92 0.38
N PRO A 46 9.31 -8.24 0.15
CA PRO A 46 10.62 -8.89 0.15
C PRO A 46 11.59 -8.19 -0.82
N ALA A 47 12.88 -8.19 -0.48
CA ALA A 47 13.91 -7.59 -1.33
C ALA A 47 14.13 -8.36 -2.64
N GLU A 48 13.89 -9.68 -2.61
CA GLU A 48 14.07 -10.59 -3.74
C GLU A 48 12.78 -11.39 -3.99
N ALA A 49 12.59 -11.80 -5.24
CA ALA A 49 11.48 -12.68 -5.60
C ALA A 49 11.68 -14.07 -4.97
N SER A 50 10.59 -14.69 -4.53
CA SER A 50 10.64 -16.05 -3.95
C SER A 50 10.94 -17.14 -4.98
N HIS A 51 10.78 -16.83 -6.27
CA HIS A 51 10.99 -17.74 -7.38
C HIS A 51 11.55 -16.95 -8.56
N ARG A 52 12.51 -17.55 -9.25
CA ARG A 52 13.06 -17.11 -10.53
C ARG A 52 13.02 -18.29 -11.48
N SER A 53 12.86 -18.05 -12.77
CA SER A 53 12.88 -19.11 -13.76
C SER A 53 14.23 -19.81 -13.82
N ASP A 54 14.20 -21.13 -13.89
CA ASP A 54 15.37 -22.01 -14.01
C ASP A 54 15.73 -22.25 -15.47
N THR A 55 14.77 -22.06 -16.38
CA THR A 55 14.93 -22.30 -17.82
C THR A 55 14.42 -21.12 -18.67
N LEU A 56 15.07 -20.92 -19.82
CA LEU A 56 14.67 -19.88 -20.77
C LEU A 56 13.23 -20.10 -21.27
N GLY A 57 12.43 -19.05 -21.27
CA GLY A 57 11.05 -19.08 -21.72
C GLY A 57 10.07 -19.71 -20.73
N GLU A 58 10.51 -20.07 -19.51
CA GLU A 58 9.63 -20.60 -18.47
C GLU A 58 8.60 -19.55 -18.03
N ARG A 59 9.02 -18.29 -17.99
CA ARG A 59 8.14 -17.18 -17.61
C ARG A 59 8.51 -15.88 -18.33
N VAL A 60 7.56 -15.39 -19.11
CA VAL A 60 7.65 -14.08 -19.78
C VAL A 60 6.75 -13.08 -19.07
N MET A 61 7.35 -12.02 -18.55
CA MET A 61 6.67 -10.84 -18.05
C MET A 61 6.42 -9.88 -19.21
N SER A 62 5.19 -9.39 -19.34
CA SER A 62 4.85 -8.38 -20.34
C SER A 62 4.27 -7.14 -19.67
N ASP A 63 4.59 -5.98 -20.23
CA ASP A 63 4.03 -4.70 -19.79
C ASP A 63 3.73 -3.81 -20.99
N ILE A 64 2.63 -3.06 -20.88
CA ILE A 64 2.19 -2.12 -21.92
C ILE A 64 2.42 -0.71 -21.41
N TRP A 65 3.27 0.01 -22.12
CA TRP A 65 3.47 1.44 -21.92
C TRP A 65 2.66 2.25 -22.93
N GLY A 66 1.83 3.17 -22.45
CA GLY A 66 1.13 4.16 -23.27
C GLY A 66 -0.22 4.61 -22.71
N PRO A 67 -0.92 5.54 -23.39
CA PRO A 67 -0.52 6.17 -24.67
C PRO A 67 0.65 7.14 -24.51
N ALA A 68 1.62 7.04 -25.42
CA ALA A 68 2.77 7.92 -25.51
C ALA A 68 2.33 9.34 -25.93
N PRO A 69 2.93 10.39 -25.34
CA PRO A 69 2.61 11.78 -25.69
C PRO A 69 3.05 12.12 -27.13
N VAL A 70 4.07 11.46 -27.64
CA VAL A 70 4.59 11.62 -29.00
C VAL A 70 4.45 10.29 -29.74
N GLN A 71 3.96 10.34 -30.98
CA GLN A 71 3.83 9.17 -31.82
C GLN A 71 5.21 8.66 -32.25
N ALA A 72 5.36 7.34 -32.27
CA ALA A 72 6.50 6.71 -32.93
C ALA A 72 6.51 7.04 -34.43
N LYS A 73 7.65 6.83 -35.10
CA LYS A 73 7.78 7.07 -36.55
C LYS A 73 6.72 6.33 -37.39
N GLY A 74 6.19 5.21 -36.89
CA GLY A 74 5.12 4.43 -37.53
C GLY A 74 3.68 4.82 -37.13
N GLY A 75 3.48 5.92 -36.40
CA GLY A 75 2.15 6.35 -35.91
C GLY A 75 1.67 5.65 -34.64
N TYR A 76 2.42 4.68 -34.12
CA TYR A 76 2.07 3.97 -32.88
C TYR A 76 2.19 4.87 -31.64
N ARG A 77 1.28 4.65 -30.68
CA ARG A 77 1.25 5.34 -29.38
C ARG A 77 1.43 4.40 -28.19
N TYR A 78 1.56 3.11 -28.43
CA TYR A 78 1.73 2.11 -27.38
C TYR A 78 2.96 1.27 -27.69
N TYR A 79 3.63 0.84 -26.64
CA TYR A 79 4.74 -0.10 -26.68
C TYR A 79 4.42 -1.25 -25.74
N ILE A 80 4.67 -2.48 -26.17
CA ILE A 80 4.60 -3.66 -25.32
C ILE A 80 6.00 -4.26 -25.20
N SER A 81 6.46 -4.47 -23.96
CA SER A 81 7.68 -5.20 -23.68
C SER A 81 7.37 -6.64 -23.32
N PHE A 82 8.28 -7.54 -23.67
CA PHE A 82 8.30 -8.93 -23.23
C PHE A 82 9.70 -9.19 -22.65
N THR A 83 9.77 -9.65 -21.41
CA THR A 83 11.01 -9.94 -20.69
C THR A 83 10.94 -11.34 -20.11
N ASP A 84 11.92 -12.18 -20.42
CA ASP A 84 12.11 -13.49 -19.81
C ASP A 84 12.72 -13.33 -18.41
N ASP A 85 12.17 -14.00 -17.39
CA ASP A 85 12.54 -13.92 -15.95
C ASP A 85 13.86 -14.65 -15.60
#